data_AF-A0A530GG05-F1
#
_entry.id   AF-A0A530GG05-F1
#
_cell.length_a   1.000
_cell.length_b   1.000
_cell.length_c   1.000
_cell.angle_alpha   90.00
_cell.angle_beta   90.00
_cell.angle_gamma   90.00
#
_symmetry.space_group_name_H-M   'P 1'
#
loop_
_entity.id
_entity.type
_entity.pdbx_description
1 polymer ?
#
loop_
_entity_poly.entity_id
_entity_poly.type
_entity_poly.pdbx_seq_one_letter_code
_entity_poly.pdbx_strand_id
1 'polypeptide(L)' 'MDAEEFGSPIFVKRATYIVLEIASLADAIDFLSDWPEDQRDLIHQTALQACYDAEDGHKPLS' A
#
# COMPACT_ATOMS: atom_id res chain seq x y z
N MET A 1 7.89 16.51 -1.25
CA MET A 1 7.31 15.79 -0.10
C MET A 1 7.82 14.39 -0.28
N ASP A 2 8.89 14.08 0.43
CA ASP A 2 9.56 12.79 0.36
C ASP A 2 8.57 11.77 0.96
N ALA A 3 7.95 10.96 0.09
CA ALA A 3 7.02 9.93 0.53
C ALA A 3 7.76 9.07 1.57
N GLU A 4 7.16 8.84 2.74
CA GLU A 4 7.80 8.02 3.76
C GLU A 4 8.06 6.62 3.18
N GLU A 5 9.33 6.35 2.91
CA GLU A 5 9.79 5.10 2.35
C GLU A 5 9.81 4.05 3.47
N PHE A 6 9.36 2.84 3.13
CA PHE A 6 9.48 1.71 4.03
C PHE A 6 10.95 1.35 4.20
N GLY A 7 11.35 0.99 5.42
CA GLY A 7 12.71 0.53 5.70
C GLY A 7 13.10 -0.73 4.91
N SER A 8 12.14 -1.43 4.34
CA SER A 8 12.35 -2.46 3.33
C SER A 8 11.15 -2.49 2.37
N PRO A 9 11.38 -2.54 1.05
CA PRO A 9 10.30 -2.59 0.07
C PRO A 9 9.57 -3.93 0.12
N ILE A 10 8.26 -3.89 -0.14
CA ILE A 10 7.39 -5.07 -0.17
C ILE A 10 7.18 -5.48 -1.64
N PHE A 11 7.40 -6.75 -1.96
CA PHE A 11 7.22 -7.27 -3.31
C PHE A 11 5.93 -8.08 -3.40
N VAL A 12 5.00 -7.66 -4.26
CA VAL A 12 3.71 -8.31 -4.44
C VAL A 12 3.58 -8.89 -5.84
N LYS A 13 3.18 -10.17 -5.92
CA LYS A 13 2.96 -10.83 -7.21
C LYS A 13 1.56 -10.48 -7.74
N ARG A 14 1.50 -9.67 -8.80
CA ARG A 14 0.25 -9.28 -9.50
C ARG A 14 -0.15 -10.28 -10.59
N ALA A 15 0.81 -10.94 -11.25
CA ALA A 15 0.53 -11.93 -12.29
C ALA A 15 1.66 -12.98 -12.36
N THR A 16 1.50 -13.97 -13.24
CA THR A 16 2.46 -15.08 -13.43
C THR A 16 3.92 -14.61 -13.54
N TYR A 17 4.14 -13.44 -14.18
CA TYR A 17 5.46 -12.85 -14.38
C TYR A 17 5.54 -11.37 -13.99
N ILE A 18 4.58 -10.87 -13.20
CA ILE A 18 4.56 -9.47 -12.76
C ILE A 18 4.67 -9.42 -11.24
N VAL A 19 5.75 -8.80 -10.77
CA VAL A 19 5.97 -8.45 -9.37
C VAL A 19 6.00 -6.93 -9.30
N LEU A 20 5.21 -6.36 -8.40
CA LEU A 20 5.21 -4.95 -8.07
C LEU A 20 6.08 -4.75 -6.83
N GLU A 21 6.92 -3.72 -6.85
CA GLU A 21 7.65 -3.25 -5.68
C GLU A 21 6.86 -2.11 -5.04
N ILE A 22 6.65 -2.19 -3.73
CA ILE A 22 5.99 -1.17 -2.92
C ILE A 22 7.04 -0.65 -1.95
N ALA A 23 7.67 0.47 -2.28
CA ALA A 23 8.75 1.05 -1.50
C ALA A 23 8.27 2.16 -0.53
N SER A 24 7.04 2.64 -0.67
CA SER A 24 6.51 3.76 0.11
C SER A 24 5.03 3.63 0.42
N LEU A 25 4.55 4.46 1.34
CA LEU A 25 3.11 4.64 1.59
C LEU A 25 2.34 5.03 0.33
N ALA A 26 2.90 5.93 -0.48
CA ALA A 26 2.27 6.37 -1.72
C ALA A 26 2.10 5.19 -2.71
N ASP A 27 3.12 4.34 -2.87
CA ASP A 27 3.02 3.10 -3.66
C ASP A 27 1.96 2.16 -3.11
N ALA A 28 1.87 2.03 -1.79
CA ALA A 28 0.88 1.16 -1.15
C ALA A 28 -0.55 1.67 -1.39
N ILE A 29 -0.76 2.98 -1.29
CA ILE A 29 -2.06 3.64 -1.54
C ILE A 29 -2.46 3.50 -3.01
N ASP A 30 -1.54 3.71 -3.95
CA ASP A 30 -1.80 3.53 -5.38
C ASP A 30 -2.16 2.07 -5.68
N PHE A 31 -1.35 1.13 -5.19
CA PHE A 31 -1.57 -0.30 -5.37
C PHE A 31 -2.93 -0.76 -4.85
N LEU A 32 -3.33 -0.29 -3.66
CA LEU A 32 -4.63 -0.54 -3.06
C LEU A 32 -5.74 0.18 -3.85
N SER A 33 -5.54 1.43 -4.27
CA SER A 33 -6.56 2.16 -5.04
C SER A 33 -6.88 1.52 -6.40
N ASP A 34 -5.90 0.85 -7.01
CA ASP A 34 -6.04 0.07 -8.24
C ASP A 34 -6.52 -1.38 -8.00
N TRP A 35 -6.85 -1.78 -6.77
CA TRP A 35 -7.30 -3.15 -6.51
C TRP A 35 -8.59 -3.46 -7.27
N PRO A 36 -8.75 -4.67 -7.84
CA PRO A 36 -10.00 -5.08 -8.48
C PRO A 36 -11.19 -4.95 -7.52
N GLU A 37 -12.26 -4.29 -7.97
CA GLU A 37 -13.44 -3.95 -7.16
C GLU A 37 -14.10 -5.18 -6.53
N ASP A 38 -14.15 -6.29 -7.27
CA ASP A 38 -14.68 -7.58 -6.78
C ASP A 38 -13.88 -8.19 -5.61
N GLN A 39 -12.68 -7.67 -5.34
CA GLN A 39 -11.79 -8.12 -4.26
C GLN A 39 -11.53 -7.01 -3.22
N ARG A 40 -12.28 -5.89 -3.28
CA ARG A 40 -12.22 -4.81 -2.30
C ARG A 40 -13.03 -5.15 -1.06
N ASP A 41 -12.64 -6.23 -0.40
CA ASP A 41 -13.23 -6.66 0.87
C ASP A 41 -12.87 -5.73 2.03
N LEU A 42 -13.43 -6.01 3.21
CA LEU A 42 -13.15 -5.27 4.46
C LEU A 42 -11.63 -5.13 4.74
N ILE A 43 -10.84 -6.14 4.38
CA ILE A 43 -9.39 -6.15 4.54
C ILE A 43 -8.74 -5.05 3.68
N HIS A 44 -9.16 -4.93 2.42
CA HIS A 44 -8.65 -3.90 1.51
C HIS A 44 -8.96 -2.49 2.04
N GLN A 45 -10.20 -2.25 2.48
CA GLN A 45 -10.58 -0.95 3.04
C GLN A 45 -9.80 -0.62 4.31
N THR A 46 -9.60 -1.61 5.19
CA THR A 46 -8.83 -1.43 6.42
C THR A 46 -7.36 -1.13 6.13
N ALA A 47 -6.77 -1.82 5.16
CA ALA A 47 -5.39 -1.59 4.74
C ALA A 47 -5.21 -0.19 4.15
N LEU A 48 -6.12 0.23 3.25
CA LEU A 48 -6.06 1.54 2.62
C LEU A 48 -6.22 2.67 3.65
N GLN A 49 -7.16 2.51 4.58
CA GLN A 49 -7.34 3.45 5.68
C GLN A 49 -6.07 3.56 6.54
N ALA A 50 -5.46 2.43 6.89
CA ALA A 50 -4.21 2.40 7.66
C ALA A 50 -3.05 3.10 6.93
N CYS A 51 -2.97 2.99 5.59
CA CYS A 51 -2.00 3.73 4.81
C CYS A 51 -2.25 5.25 4.87
N TYR A 52 -3.49 5.70 4.71
CA TYR A 52 -3.81 7.13 4.86
C TYR A 52 -3.54 7.67 6.26
N ASP A 53 -3.89 6.90 7.31
CA ASP A 53 -3.58 7.27 8.70
C ASP A 53 -2.06 7.35 8.96
N ALA A 54 -1.26 6.53 8.30
CA ALA A 54 0.20 6.60 8.42
C ALA A 54 0.78 7.79 7.62
N GLU A 55 0.25 8.09 6.43
CA GLU A 55 0.68 9.26 5.63
C GLU A 55 0.37 10.59 6.33
N ASP A 56 -0.75 10.68 7.07
CA ASP A 56 -1.11 11.86 7.87
C ASP A 56 -0.27 11.97 9.17
N GLY A 57 0.67 11.04 9.41
CA GLY A 57 1.50 11.01 10.61
C GLY A 57 0.75 10.55 11.88
N HIS A 58 -0.46 10.03 11.73
CA HIS A 58 -1.27 9.51 12.83
C HIS A 58 -0.80 8.13 13.33
N LYS A 59 0.00 7.40 12.54
CA LYS A 59 0.64 6.13 12.94
C LYS A 59 2.09 6.02 12.48
N PRO A 60 3.00 5.50 13.33
CA PRO A 60 4.38 5.25 12.93
C PRO A 60 4.47 4.04 11.98
N LEU A 61 5.37 4.12 10.99
CA LEU A 61 5.71 3.03 10.05
C LEU A 61 6.58 1.91 10.66
N SER A 62 6.44 1.70 11.98
CA SER A 62 7.37 0.89 12.78
C SER A 62 7.38 -0.60 12.45
#